data_AF-A0A0B1S2R5-F1
#
_entry.id   AF-A0A0B1S2R5-F1
#
_cell.length_a   1.000
_cell.length_b   1.000
_cell.length_c   1.000
_cell.angle_alpha   90.00
_cell.angle_beta   90.00
_cell.angle_gamma   90.00
#
_symmetry.space_group_name_H-M   'P 1'
#
loop_
_entity.id
_entity.type
_entity.pdbx_description
1 polymer ?
#
loop_
_entity_poly.entity_id
_entity_poly.type
_entity_poly.pdbx_seq_one_letter_code
_entity_poly.pdbx_strand_id
1 'polypeptide(L)'
;MLSRILPSFPPISLLRCAANFTSAAGEATGKSANAVDPTVCSRELPYLPNSRFTEIPQAWVSSFDAIEDRKLGIVNLHPDIFRVPPRLDILHSCNNSVFRNITWQSVYRNVQLTKQLTRAEMPGGGRKPWPQKKTGRAHVGSIRSPQFIHGGFANGVRGPRTWFYILPDAIRLKGLCVALTVKHAQDCLQIVDRLDRLPSEADAQFLHDLADHRNWGYSVLFVNDTDEIV
;
A
#
# COMPACT_ATOMS: atom_id res chain seq x y z
N MET A 1 -27.12 -26.42 -19.18
CA MET A 1 -25.91 -26.92 -18.50
C MET A 1 -24.81 -25.87 -18.63
N LEU A 2 -24.58 -25.05 -17.60
CA LEU A 2 -23.32 -24.35 -17.28
C LEU A 2 -23.60 -23.47 -16.05
N SER A 3 -23.82 -24.13 -14.91
CA SER A 3 -23.87 -23.46 -13.61
C SER A 3 -22.45 -23.01 -13.25
N ARG A 4 -22.19 -21.71 -13.31
CA ARG A 4 -20.99 -21.10 -12.73
C ARG A 4 -21.00 -21.37 -11.22
N ILE A 5 -20.20 -22.33 -10.80
CA ILE A 5 -19.83 -22.51 -9.40
C ILE A 5 -18.86 -21.37 -9.07
N LEU A 6 -19.38 -20.25 -8.60
CA LEU A 6 -18.57 -19.29 -7.87
C LEU A 6 -18.34 -19.87 -6.48
N PRO A 7 -17.09 -19.98 -5.98
CA PRO A 7 -16.87 -20.31 -4.58
C PRO A 7 -17.49 -19.19 -3.73
N SER A 8 -18.50 -19.54 -2.94
CA SER A 8 -19.09 -18.68 -1.93
C SER A 8 -18.04 -18.42 -0.86
N PHE A 9 -17.49 -17.22 -0.80
CA PHE A 9 -16.69 -16.78 0.34
C PHE A 9 -17.64 -16.53 1.52
N PRO A 10 -17.52 -17.24 2.66
CA PRO A 10 -18.30 -16.94 3.86
C PRO A 10 -17.89 -15.58 4.45
N PRO A 11 -18.74 -14.96 5.29
CA PRO A 11 -18.46 -13.66 5.89
C PRO A 11 -17.17 -13.72 6.71
N ILE A 12 -16.36 -12.67 6.58
CA ILE A 12 -15.09 -12.48 7.29
C ILE A 12 -15.40 -12.36 8.79
N SER A 13 -15.46 -13.48 9.49
CA SER A 13 -15.26 -13.49 10.94
C SER A 13 -13.81 -13.11 11.16
N LEU A 14 -13.56 -11.97 11.83
CA LEU A 14 -12.26 -11.60 12.37
C LEU A 14 -11.81 -12.72 13.31
N LEU A 15 -11.12 -13.71 12.76
CA LEU A 15 -10.41 -14.70 13.55
C LEU A 15 -9.28 -13.93 14.24
N ARG A 16 -9.49 -13.69 15.54
CA ARG A 16 -8.42 -13.39 16.49
C ARG A 16 -7.30 -14.38 16.21
N CYS A 17 -6.22 -13.90 15.60
CA CYS A 17 -4.99 -14.67 15.49
C CYS A 17 -4.37 -14.63 16.89
N ALA A 18 -4.86 -15.48 17.79
CA ALA A 18 -4.09 -15.82 18.97
C ALA A 18 -2.86 -16.54 18.44
N ALA A 19 -1.72 -15.85 18.45
CA ALA A 19 -0.42 -16.48 18.33
C ALA A 19 -0.24 -17.38 19.55
N ASN A 20 -0.87 -18.56 19.53
CA ASN A 20 -0.47 -19.64 20.40
C ASN A 20 0.86 -20.13 19.85
N PHE A 21 1.94 -19.47 20.27
CA PHE A 21 3.27 -20.04 20.26
C PHE A 21 3.23 -21.24 21.22
N THR A 22 2.75 -22.38 20.76
CA THR A 22 3.03 -23.64 21.43
C THR A 22 4.47 -23.96 21.12
N SER A 23 5.39 -23.52 21.98
CA SER A 23 6.62 -24.29 22.17
C SER A 23 6.17 -25.69 22.58
N ALA A 24 6.50 -26.70 21.77
CA ALA A 24 6.30 -28.07 22.18
C ALA A 24 7.19 -28.30 23.42
N ALA A 25 6.61 -28.16 24.61
CA ALA A 25 7.26 -28.49 25.87
C ALA A 25 7.33 -30.03 25.95
N GLY A 26 8.34 -30.59 25.30
CA GLY A 26 8.84 -31.92 25.64
C GLY A 26 9.68 -31.78 26.91
N GLU A 27 9.34 -32.54 27.95
CA GLU A 27 10.16 -32.68 29.16
C GLU A 27 11.56 -33.19 28.77
N ALA A 28 12.54 -32.29 28.76
CA ALA A 28 13.94 -32.62 28.66
C ALA A 28 14.62 -32.34 30.00
N THR A 29 14.88 -33.42 30.75
CA THR A 29 15.81 -33.45 31.87
C THR A 29 17.16 -32.86 31.44
N GLY A 30 17.68 -31.93 32.23
CA GLY A 30 18.62 -30.90 31.77
C GLY A 30 19.95 -31.35 31.17
N LYS A 31 20.47 -30.49 30.27
CA LYS A 31 21.87 -30.02 30.17
C LYS A 31 22.04 -29.01 29.02
N SER A 32 22.85 -27.98 29.29
CA SER A 32 23.36 -26.90 28.41
C SER A 32 22.41 -25.74 28.11
N ALA A 33 22.83 -24.53 28.52
CA ALA A 33 22.03 -23.31 28.54
C ALA A 33 22.27 -22.38 27.34
N ASN A 34 22.71 -22.88 26.18
CA ASN A 34 22.92 -22.07 24.96
C ASN A 34 22.72 -22.87 23.67
N ALA A 35 21.63 -23.61 23.57
CA ALA A 35 21.13 -24.14 22.30
C ALA A 35 19.66 -23.74 22.20
N VAL A 36 19.39 -22.60 21.55
CA VAL A 36 18.04 -22.33 21.07
C VAL A 36 17.90 -23.21 19.84
N ASP A 37 17.27 -24.37 20.01
CA ASP A 37 16.88 -25.22 18.89
C ASP A 37 16.11 -24.35 17.89
N PRO A 38 16.35 -24.47 16.57
CA PRO A 38 15.64 -23.66 15.60
C PRO A 38 14.14 -23.96 15.73
N THR A 39 13.40 -23.01 16.30
CA THR A 39 11.97 -23.19 16.52
C THR A 39 11.31 -23.21 15.15
N VAL A 40 11.01 -24.40 14.62
CA VAL A 40 10.14 -24.53 13.46
C VAL A 40 8.78 -24.01 13.91
N CYS A 41 8.49 -22.76 13.57
CA CYS A 41 7.21 -22.14 13.89
C CYS A 41 6.18 -22.67 12.88
N SER A 42 5.75 -23.93 13.05
CA SER A 42 4.66 -24.49 12.28
C SER A 42 3.35 -23.91 12.79
N ARG A 43 2.97 -22.75 12.24
CA ARG A 43 1.62 -22.21 12.39
C ARG A 43 0.64 -23.08 11.59
N GLU A 44 -0.49 -23.43 12.20
CA GLU A 44 -1.62 -23.99 11.46
C GLU A 44 -2.20 -22.90 10.53
N LEU A 45 -2.12 -23.14 9.22
CA LEU A 45 -2.68 -22.24 8.22
C LEU A 45 -4.11 -22.66 7.90
N PRO A 46 -5.13 -21.86 8.26
CA PRO A 46 -6.50 -22.18 7.88
C PRO A 46 -6.66 -22.04 6.36
N TYR A 47 -7.47 -22.91 5.76
CA TYR A 47 -7.85 -22.88 4.33
C TYR A 47 -6.71 -23.11 3.33
N LEU A 48 -5.73 -23.95 3.68
CA LEU A 48 -4.70 -24.37 2.73
C LEU A 48 -5.32 -25.02 1.48
N PRO A 49 -4.92 -24.61 0.26
CA PRO A 49 -5.33 -25.31 -0.95
C PRO A 49 -4.74 -26.73 -0.91
N ASN A 50 -5.62 -27.73 -0.83
CA ASN A 50 -5.23 -29.15 -0.84
C ASN A 50 -4.89 -29.60 -2.27
N SER A 51 -3.80 -29.04 -2.79
CA SER A 51 -3.35 -29.19 -4.16
C SER A 51 -1.92 -29.75 -4.13
N ARG A 52 -1.69 -30.87 -4.84
CA ARG A 52 -0.34 -31.45 -4.99
C ARG A 52 0.64 -30.50 -5.70
N PHE A 53 0.11 -29.57 -6.49
CA PHE A 53 0.89 -28.64 -7.31
C PHE A 53 1.22 -27.33 -6.57
N THR A 54 0.64 -27.12 -5.38
CA THR A 54 0.83 -25.89 -4.62
C THR A 54 1.83 -26.13 -3.51
N GLU A 55 3.06 -25.70 -3.75
CA GLU A 55 4.11 -25.68 -2.75
C GLU A 55 3.92 -24.52 -1.77
N ILE A 56 4.10 -24.79 -0.49
CA ILE A 56 3.97 -23.81 0.59
C ILE A 56 5.25 -22.96 0.61
N PRO A 57 5.18 -21.63 0.37
CA PRO A 57 6.34 -20.77 0.50
C PRO A 57 6.83 -20.72 1.94
N GLN A 58 8.15 -20.62 2.13
CA GLN A 58 8.79 -20.53 3.44
C GLN A 58 9.58 -19.23 3.54
N ALA A 59 9.78 -18.74 4.75
CA ALA A 59 10.61 -17.58 5.05
C ALA A 59 11.33 -17.75 6.39
N TRP A 60 12.50 -17.14 6.50
CA TRP A 60 13.28 -17.13 7.73
C TRP A 60 12.69 -16.16 8.75
N VAL A 61 12.73 -16.55 10.03
CA VAL A 61 12.43 -15.67 11.15
C VAL A 61 13.74 -15.14 11.71
N SER A 62 13.87 -13.82 11.71
CA SER A 62 15.01 -13.09 12.26
C SER A 62 14.70 -12.53 13.65
N SER A 63 15.73 -12.34 14.48
CA SER A 63 15.64 -11.62 15.76
C SER A 63 15.95 -10.12 15.60
N PHE A 64 15.39 -9.28 16.47
CA PHE A 64 15.71 -7.84 16.55
C PHE A 64 16.63 -7.48 17.72
N ASP A 65 17.02 -8.47 18.52
CA ASP A 65 17.79 -8.30 19.75
C ASP A 65 19.25 -7.83 19.52
N ALA A 66 19.83 -8.11 18.34
CA ALA A 66 21.23 -7.83 18.03
C ALA A 66 21.41 -7.33 16.59
N ILE A 67 22.50 -6.60 16.32
CA ILE A 67 22.86 -6.10 14.97
C ILE A 67 23.08 -7.26 14.00
N GLU A 68 23.75 -8.32 14.48
CA GLU A 68 23.98 -9.53 13.71
C GLU A 68 22.66 -10.25 13.38
N ASP A 69 22.57 -10.78 12.15
CA ASP A 69 21.38 -11.54 11.72
C ASP A 69 21.40 -12.95 12.31
N ARG A 70 20.66 -13.14 13.40
CA ARG A 70 20.40 -14.44 13.99
C ARG A 70 19.08 -15.00 13.47
N LYS A 71 19.16 -16.12 12.75
CA LYS A 71 18.00 -16.87 12.25
C LYS A 71 17.47 -17.79 13.35
N LEU A 72 16.26 -17.50 13.83
CA LEU A 72 15.60 -18.25 14.90
C LEU A 72 14.90 -19.51 14.38
N GLY A 73 14.38 -19.46 13.16
CA GLY A 73 13.64 -20.57 12.59
C GLY A 73 13.07 -20.28 11.20
N ILE A 74 12.25 -21.21 10.70
CA ILE A 74 11.56 -21.12 9.42
C ILE A 74 10.05 -21.09 9.68
N VAL A 75 9.35 -20.20 8.97
CA VAL A 75 7.90 -20.08 8.98
C VAL A 75 7.32 -20.44 7.62
N ASN A 76 6.24 -21.21 7.65
CA ASN A 76 5.42 -21.53 6.49
C ASN A 76 4.43 -20.39 6.20
N LEU A 77 4.39 -19.92 4.96
CA LEU A 77 3.54 -18.83 4.47
C LEU A 77 2.39 -19.36 3.61
N HIS A 78 1.25 -18.67 3.60
CA HIS A 78 0.10 -19.09 2.80
C HIS A 78 0.37 -18.88 1.29
N PRO A 79 0.21 -19.91 0.44
CA PRO A 79 0.52 -19.80 -0.99
C PRO A 79 -0.37 -18.80 -1.73
N ASP A 80 -1.65 -18.68 -1.40
CA ASP A 80 -2.55 -17.73 -2.09
C ASP A 80 -2.29 -16.26 -1.75
N ILE A 81 -1.44 -15.97 -0.75
CA ILE A 81 -1.08 -14.60 -0.37
C ILE A 81 0.32 -14.26 -0.90
N PHE A 82 1.28 -15.17 -0.66
CA PHE A 82 2.70 -14.94 -0.95
C PHE A 82 3.19 -15.59 -2.25
N ARG A 83 2.38 -16.40 -2.93
CA ARG A 83 2.72 -17.10 -4.18
C ARG A 83 1.67 -16.89 -5.27
N VAL A 84 1.03 -15.72 -5.29
CA VAL A 84 0.13 -15.31 -6.37
C VAL A 84 0.93 -15.02 -7.63
N PRO A 85 0.46 -15.39 -8.85
CA PRO A 85 1.15 -14.97 -10.08
C PRO A 85 1.34 -13.45 -10.09
N PRO A 86 2.59 -12.95 -10.28
CA PRO A 86 2.91 -11.54 -10.14
C PRO A 86 2.30 -10.72 -11.28
N ARG A 87 1.03 -10.32 -11.13
CA ARG A 87 0.32 -9.48 -12.09
C ARG A 87 0.70 -8.03 -11.87
N LEU A 88 1.78 -7.63 -12.53
CA LEU A 88 2.25 -6.24 -12.50
C LEU A 88 1.15 -5.29 -12.98
N ASP A 89 0.27 -5.63 -13.92
CA ASP A 89 -0.83 -4.73 -14.31
C ASP A 89 -1.75 -4.30 -13.13
N ILE A 90 -1.81 -5.10 -12.07
CA ILE A 90 -2.54 -4.79 -10.83
C ILE A 90 -1.69 -3.89 -9.90
N LEU A 91 -0.35 -4.02 -9.94
CA LEU A 91 0.65 -3.26 -9.19
C LEU A 91 1.28 -2.06 -9.93
N HIS A 92 1.97 -2.29 -11.05
CA HIS A 92 2.72 -1.37 -11.89
C HIS A 92 2.51 -1.54 -13.41
N SER A 93 2.16 -0.45 -14.11
CA SER A 93 1.79 -0.40 -15.53
C SER A 93 2.97 0.00 -16.42
N CYS A 94 3.19 -0.72 -17.52
CA CYS A 94 3.99 -0.23 -18.65
C CYS A 94 3.02 0.00 -19.83
N ASN A 95 3.00 1.22 -20.35
CA ASN A 95 2.23 1.73 -21.49
C ASN A 95 0.72 2.02 -21.29
N ASN A 96 0.43 3.29 -20.99
CA ASN A 96 -0.82 4.03 -21.26
C ASN A 96 -2.18 3.54 -20.70
N SER A 97 -2.25 2.52 -19.83
CA SER A 97 -3.50 2.23 -19.13
C SER A 97 -3.28 1.42 -17.85
N VAL A 98 -3.83 1.94 -16.75
CA VAL A 98 -4.16 1.19 -15.53
C VAL A 98 -2.98 0.84 -14.62
N PHE A 99 -2.74 1.73 -13.66
CA PHE A 99 -2.58 1.32 -12.28
C PHE A 99 -3.95 1.48 -11.65
N ARG A 100 -4.40 0.52 -10.85
CA ARG A 100 -5.71 0.62 -10.19
C ARG A 100 -5.59 0.87 -8.70
N ASN A 101 -4.60 0.31 -8.01
CA ASN A 101 -4.55 0.42 -6.54
C ASN A 101 -3.66 1.58 -6.06
N ILE A 102 -2.42 1.70 -6.56
CA ILE A 102 -1.49 2.79 -6.15
C ILE A 102 -2.02 4.17 -6.60
N THR A 103 -2.40 4.28 -7.87
CA THR A 103 -3.05 5.51 -8.40
C THR A 103 -4.34 5.81 -7.67
N TRP A 104 -5.16 4.81 -7.37
CA TRP A 104 -6.35 5.00 -6.54
C TRP A 104 -5.96 5.56 -5.17
N GLN A 105 -4.97 4.97 -4.48
CA GLN A 105 -4.46 5.44 -3.18
C GLN A 105 -3.95 6.89 -3.20
N SER A 106 -3.31 7.32 -4.29
CA SER A 106 -2.89 8.71 -4.48
C SER A 106 -4.08 9.61 -4.77
N VAL A 107 -4.96 9.21 -5.69
CA VAL A 107 -6.03 10.05 -6.23
C VAL A 107 -7.22 10.18 -5.28
N TYR A 108 -7.57 9.15 -4.51
CA TYR A 108 -8.75 9.19 -3.63
C TYR A 108 -8.64 10.24 -2.53
N ARG A 109 -7.41 10.58 -2.12
CA ARG A 109 -7.12 11.63 -1.12
C ARG A 109 -6.98 13.02 -1.73
N ASN A 110 -6.83 13.11 -3.05
CA ASN A 110 -6.47 14.35 -3.72
C ASN A 110 -7.69 15.26 -3.91
N VAL A 111 -7.56 16.49 -3.41
CA VAL A 111 -8.50 17.58 -3.62
C VAL A 111 -7.77 18.72 -4.33
N GLN A 112 -8.20 19.05 -5.55
CA GLN A 112 -7.66 20.19 -6.28
C GLN A 112 -8.40 21.45 -5.83
N LEU A 113 -7.73 22.34 -5.09
CA LEU A 113 -8.30 23.60 -4.59
C LEU A 113 -8.20 24.77 -5.58
N THR A 114 -7.49 24.59 -6.70
CA THR A 114 -7.26 25.68 -7.66
C THR A 114 -8.56 26.09 -8.34
N LYS A 115 -8.88 27.38 -8.26
CA LYS A 115 -10.05 27.98 -8.90
C LYS A 115 -9.62 29.15 -9.77
N GLN A 116 -9.96 29.09 -11.05
CA GLN A 116 -9.85 30.22 -11.97
C GLN A 116 -11.21 30.90 -12.14
N LEU A 117 -11.21 32.23 -12.06
CA LEU A 117 -12.42 33.03 -12.16
C LEU A 117 -12.93 33.05 -13.61
N THR A 118 -14.22 32.75 -13.76
CA THR A 118 -14.92 32.93 -15.04
C THR A 118 -15.23 34.41 -15.28
N ARG A 119 -15.59 34.77 -16.52
CA ARG A 119 -15.99 36.13 -16.88
C ARG A 119 -17.15 36.69 -16.03
N ALA A 120 -17.97 35.82 -15.44
CA ALA A 120 -19.12 36.20 -14.61
C ALA A 120 -18.75 36.39 -13.13
N GLU A 121 -17.71 35.71 -12.64
CA GLU A 121 -17.22 35.85 -11.27
C GLU A 121 -16.21 36.99 -11.12
N MET A 122 -15.62 37.45 -12.23
CA MET A 122 -14.70 38.58 -12.21
C MET A 122 -15.41 39.90 -11.88
N PRO A 123 -14.81 40.78 -11.07
CA PRO A 123 -15.44 42.03 -10.67
C PRO A 123 -15.59 43.00 -11.86
N GLY A 124 -16.77 43.63 -11.98
CA GLY A 124 -17.07 44.64 -13.02
C GLY A 124 -17.53 44.03 -14.36
N GLY A 125 -17.35 44.77 -15.46
CA GLY A 125 -17.70 44.27 -16.79
C GLY A 125 -19.20 44.23 -17.15
N GLY A 126 -20.06 44.85 -16.32
CA GLY A 126 -21.50 44.98 -16.60
C GLY A 126 -21.86 46.05 -17.63
N ARG A 127 -21.00 47.05 -17.84
CA ARG A 127 -21.20 48.09 -18.86
C ARG A 127 -20.55 47.68 -20.18
N LYS A 128 -21.28 47.82 -21.28
CA LYS A 128 -20.75 47.63 -22.63
C LYS A 128 -19.63 48.65 -22.92
N PRO A 129 -18.45 48.22 -23.40
CA PRO A 129 -17.29 49.12 -23.55
C PRO A 129 -17.51 50.25 -24.58
N TRP A 130 -18.18 49.94 -25.70
CA TRP A 130 -18.50 50.90 -26.75
C TRP A 130 -19.81 50.53 -27.48
N PRO A 131 -20.45 51.48 -28.19
CA PRO A 131 -21.65 51.21 -28.98
C PRO A 131 -21.44 50.10 -30.01
N GLN A 132 -22.51 49.40 -30.39
CA GLN A 132 -22.43 48.24 -31.29
C GLN A 132 -21.86 48.60 -32.68
N LYS A 133 -22.04 49.83 -33.15
CA LYS A 133 -21.65 50.30 -34.49
C LYS A 133 -21.03 51.70 -34.39
N LYS A 134 -20.49 52.19 -35.52
CA LYS A 134 -19.96 53.56 -35.71
C LYS A 134 -18.62 53.87 -35.03
N THR A 135 -17.99 52.89 -34.38
CA THR A 135 -16.67 53.05 -33.71
C THR A 135 -15.49 52.48 -34.50
N GLY A 136 -15.73 51.73 -35.58
CA GLY A 136 -14.68 51.06 -36.37
C GLY A 136 -13.92 49.95 -35.62
N ARG A 137 -14.31 49.65 -34.37
CA ARG A 137 -13.70 48.61 -33.53
C ARG A 137 -14.49 47.31 -33.60
N ALA A 138 -13.84 46.21 -33.22
CA ALA A 138 -14.49 44.90 -33.09
C ALA A 138 -15.70 44.93 -32.15
N HIS A 139 -16.71 44.10 -32.41
CA HIS A 139 -17.91 44.00 -31.58
C HIS A 139 -17.61 43.30 -30.26
N VAL A 140 -17.91 43.95 -29.14
CA VAL A 140 -17.60 43.44 -27.80
C VAL A 140 -18.76 43.68 -26.84
N GLY A 141 -19.08 42.66 -26.06
CA GLY A 141 -20.12 42.72 -25.02
C GLY A 141 -19.61 43.18 -23.65
N SER A 142 -18.41 42.74 -23.24
CA SER A 142 -17.85 43.03 -21.92
C SER A 142 -16.32 43.07 -21.95
N ILE A 143 -15.72 43.92 -21.13
CA ILE A 143 -14.26 43.95 -20.89
C ILE A 143 -13.74 42.68 -20.21
N ARG A 144 -14.61 41.88 -19.56
CA ARG A 144 -14.21 40.64 -18.86
C ARG A 144 -14.24 39.39 -19.75
N SER A 145 -14.43 39.57 -21.06
CA SER A 145 -14.43 38.44 -22.00
C SER A 145 -13.01 37.83 -22.09
N PRO A 146 -12.86 36.51 -22.31
CA PRO A 146 -11.55 35.82 -22.26
C PRO A 146 -10.49 36.35 -23.25
N GLN A 147 -10.93 36.97 -24.34
CA GLN A 147 -10.06 37.60 -25.34
C GLN A 147 -9.38 38.89 -24.87
N PHE A 148 -9.82 39.47 -23.75
CA PHE A 148 -9.24 40.67 -23.16
C PHE A 148 -8.19 40.33 -22.10
N ILE A 149 -7.20 41.20 -21.96
CA ILE A 149 -6.24 41.18 -20.86
C ILE A 149 -7.02 41.38 -19.54
N HIS A 150 -6.76 40.55 -18.53
CA HIS A 150 -7.53 40.49 -17.28
C HIS A 150 -9.02 40.12 -17.47
N GLY A 151 -9.36 39.49 -18.60
CA GLY A 151 -10.62 38.79 -18.80
C GLY A 151 -10.67 37.47 -18.04
N GLY A 152 -11.88 36.92 -17.88
CA GLY A 152 -12.05 35.64 -17.20
C GLY A 152 -11.59 34.46 -18.05
N PHE A 153 -11.20 33.36 -17.41
CA PHE A 153 -10.81 32.14 -18.12
C PHE A 153 -12.04 31.47 -18.75
N ALA A 154 -11.96 31.08 -20.02
CA ALA A 154 -13.04 30.37 -20.72
C ALA A 154 -13.17 28.93 -20.22
N ASN A 155 -12.09 28.16 -20.32
CA ASN A 155 -11.99 26.77 -19.88
C ASN A 155 -11.01 26.67 -18.70
N GLY A 156 -11.27 27.46 -17.66
CA GLY A 156 -10.44 27.44 -16.47
C GLY A 156 -10.77 26.29 -15.53
N VAL A 157 -9.82 25.95 -14.66
CA VAL A 157 -10.08 25.00 -13.57
C VAL A 157 -11.17 25.56 -12.66
N ARG A 158 -12.21 24.76 -12.39
CA ARG A 158 -13.36 25.14 -11.57
C ARG A 158 -13.26 24.54 -10.18
N GLY A 159 -13.21 25.42 -9.17
CA GLY A 159 -13.48 25.14 -7.75
C GLY A 159 -12.71 23.97 -7.15
N PRO A 160 -13.06 23.56 -5.92
CA PRO A 160 -12.54 22.31 -5.38
C PRO A 160 -13.03 21.15 -6.24
N ARG A 161 -12.11 20.51 -6.96
CA ARG A 161 -12.40 19.30 -7.75
C ARG A 161 -11.80 18.09 -7.05
N THR A 162 -12.63 17.06 -6.87
CA THR A 162 -12.22 15.75 -6.35
C THR A 162 -12.20 14.73 -7.48
N TRP A 163 -11.21 13.84 -7.47
CA TRP A 163 -11.16 12.66 -8.36
C TRP A 163 -11.47 11.37 -7.61
N PHE A 164 -12.30 11.46 -6.57
CA PHE A 164 -12.67 10.34 -5.74
C PHE A 164 -13.43 9.27 -6.55
N TYR A 165 -12.97 8.03 -6.45
CA TYR A 165 -13.70 6.83 -6.85
C TYR A 165 -13.30 5.68 -5.92
N ILE A 166 -14.17 4.67 -5.78
CA ILE A 166 -13.86 3.48 -4.99
C ILE A 166 -13.45 2.33 -5.92
N LEU A 167 -12.41 1.59 -5.54
CA LEU A 167 -12.01 0.38 -6.25
C LEU A 167 -12.66 -0.85 -5.61
N PRO A 168 -13.15 -1.85 -6.38
CA PRO A 168 -13.71 -3.08 -5.82
C PRO A 168 -12.72 -3.79 -4.89
N ASP A 169 -13.24 -4.31 -3.78
CA ASP A 169 -12.47 -4.88 -2.67
C ASP A 169 -11.57 -6.03 -3.13
N ALA A 170 -12.10 -6.91 -3.99
CA ALA A 170 -11.34 -8.02 -4.56
C ALA A 170 -10.09 -7.56 -5.33
N ILE A 171 -10.12 -6.38 -5.96
CA ILE A 171 -8.96 -5.82 -6.68
C ILE A 171 -7.98 -5.22 -5.70
N ARG A 172 -8.46 -4.54 -4.65
CA ARG A 172 -7.62 -3.98 -3.57
C ARG A 172 -6.83 -5.07 -2.85
N LEU A 173 -7.52 -6.16 -2.47
CA LEU A 173 -6.92 -7.33 -1.82
C LEU A 173 -5.93 -8.05 -2.74
N LYS A 174 -6.29 -8.25 -4.01
CA LYS A 174 -5.35 -8.84 -4.99
C LYS A 174 -4.10 -7.99 -5.16
N GLY A 175 -4.23 -6.67 -5.20
CA GLY A 175 -3.08 -5.77 -5.26
C GLY A 175 -2.15 -5.95 -4.06
N LEU A 176 -2.69 -6.11 -2.85
CA LEU A 176 -1.90 -6.39 -1.65
C LEU A 176 -1.16 -7.74 -1.75
N CYS A 177 -1.87 -8.81 -2.15
CA CYS A 177 -1.26 -10.13 -2.28
C CYS A 177 -0.13 -10.15 -3.33
N VAL A 178 -0.33 -9.49 -4.47
CA VAL A 178 0.71 -9.38 -5.50
C VAL A 178 1.91 -8.58 -4.96
N ALA A 179 1.70 -7.51 -4.19
CA ALA A 179 2.78 -6.74 -3.59
C ALA A 179 3.62 -7.58 -2.61
N LEU A 180 2.95 -8.34 -1.73
CA LEU A 180 3.62 -9.25 -0.80
C LEU A 180 4.38 -10.36 -1.52
N THR A 181 3.78 -10.93 -2.58
CA THR A 181 4.43 -11.95 -3.40
C THR A 181 5.68 -11.41 -4.09
N VAL A 182 5.62 -10.21 -4.66
CA VAL A 182 6.79 -9.58 -5.29
C VAL A 182 7.89 -9.31 -4.28
N LYS A 183 7.54 -8.83 -3.07
CA LYS A 183 8.53 -8.59 -2.00
C LYS A 183 9.18 -9.87 -1.49
N HIS A 184 8.40 -10.94 -1.35
CA HIS A 184 8.92 -12.27 -0.99
C HIS A 184 9.84 -12.83 -2.08
N ALA A 185 9.44 -12.74 -3.35
CA ALA A 185 10.24 -13.23 -4.48
C ALA A 185 11.53 -12.43 -4.74
N GLN A 186 11.61 -11.19 -4.24
CA GLN A 186 12.80 -10.32 -4.33
C GLN A 186 13.69 -10.41 -3.08
N ASP A 187 13.43 -11.34 -2.16
CA ASP A 187 14.13 -11.47 -0.86
C ASP A 187 14.12 -10.18 -0.01
N CYS A 188 13.18 -9.28 -0.30
CA CYS A 188 13.00 -7.99 0.37
C CYS A 188 12.03 -8.08 1.57
N LEU A 189 11.32 -9.20 1.72
CA LEU A 189 10.43 -9.46 2.84
C LEU A 189 11.19 -10.23 3.92
N GLN A 190 11.38 -9.60 5.08
CA GLN A 190 11.98 -10.22 6.25
C GLN A 190 10.90 -10.43 7.32
N ILE A 191 10.82 -11.64 7.87
CA ILE A 191 9.90 -11.95 8.96
C ILE A 191 10.66 -11.86 10.27
N VAL A 192 10.00 -11.25 11.24
CA VAL A 192 10.56 -10.97 12.55
C VAL A 192 9.64 -11.58 13.59
N ASP A 193 10.21 -12.14 14.65
CA ASP A 193 9.42 -12.69 15.77
C ASP A 193 8.70 -11.56 16.52
N ARG A 194 9.45 -10.61 17.09
CA ARG A 194 8.91 -9.49 17.88
C ARG A 194 9.71 -8.22 17.64
N LEU A 195 9.03 -7.11 17.36
CA LEU A 195 9.67 -5.79 17.29
C LEU A 195 9.93 -5.19 18.68
N ASP A 196 9.21 -5.64 19.71
CA ASP A 196 9.33 -5.09 21.07
C ASP A 196 10.65 -5.47 21.79
N ARG A 197 11.37 -6.48 21.28
CA ARG A 197 12.66 -6.92 21.84
C ARG A 197 13.83 -6.09 21.30
N LEU A 198 13.73 -4.78 21.42
CA LEU A 198 14.87 -3.91 21.19
C LEU A 198 15.75 -3.90 22.45
N PRO A 199 17.08 -3.82 22.31
CA PRO A 199 17.97 -3.56 23.44
C PRO A 199 17.51 -2.32 24.23
N SER A 200 17.71 -2.32 25.55
CA SER A 200 17.31 -1.18 26.41
C SER A 200 18.02 0.14 26.07
N GLU A 201 19.07 0.09 25.26
CA GLU A 201 19.85 1.23 24.74
C GLU A 201 19.59 1.45 23.23
N ALA A 202 18.41 1.07 22.73
CA ALA A 202 18.08 1.20 21.32
C ALA A 202 17.84 2.67 20.92
N ASP A 203 18.90 3.31 20.45
CA ASP A 203 18.85 4.61 19.78
C ASP A 203 18.42 4.47 18.32
N ALA A 204 17.97 5.56 17.68
CA ALA A 204 17.67 5.56 16.24
C ALA A 204 18.88 5.14 15.38
N GLN A 205 20.11 5.36 15.88
CA GLN A 205 21.35 4.92 15.25
C GLN A 205 21.45 3.39 15.18
N PHE A 206 20.98 2.68 16.21
CA PHE A 206 20.99 1.22 16.23
C PHE A 206 20.18 0.63 15.07
N LEU A 207 19.02 1.21 14.75
CA LEU A 207 18.20 0.74 13.62
C LEU A 207 18.86 1.00 12.27
N HIS A 208 19.59 2.11 12.13
CA HIS A 208 20.39 2.40 10.94
C HIS A 208 21.53 1.40 10.79
N ASP A 209 22.32 1.19 11.85
CA ASP A 209 23.45 0.25 11.85
C ASP A 209 22.98 -1.18 11.59
N LEU A 210 21.83 -1.58 12.13
CA LEU A 210 21.20 -2.87 11.89
C LEU A 210 20.79 -3.02 10.42
N ALA A 211 20.12 -2.01 9.84
CA ALA A 211 19.69 -2.04 8.44
C ALA A 211 20.89 -2.10 7.48
N ASP A 212 21.96 -1.37 7.79
CA ASP A 212 23.21 -1.36 7.00
C ASP A 212 23.95 -2.70 7.12
N HIS A 213 24.12 -3.23 8.33
CA HIS A 213 24.79 -4.51 8.55
C HIS A 213 24.06 -5.68 7.88
N ARG A 214 22.72 -5.67 7.89
CA ARG A 214 21.88 -6.71 7.28
C ARG A 214 21.58 -6.45 5.80
N ASN A 215 22.07 -5.36 5.23
CA ASN A 215 21.87 -4.96 3.83
C ASN A 215 20.38 -4.87 3.43
N TRP A 216 19.53 -4.31 4.28
CA TRP A 216 18.09 -4.13 3.97
C TRP A 216 17.80 -3.03 2.95
N GLY A 217 18.81 -2.20 2.63
CA GLY A 217 18.72 -1.11 1.68
C GLY A 217 18.28 0.21 2.33
N TYR A 218 17.98 1.20 1.50
CA TYR A 218 17.78 2.60 1.94
C TYR A 218 16.50 2.88 2.71
N SER A 219 15.47 2.05 2.55
CA SER A 219 14.16 2.28 3.16
C SER A 219 13.56 0.99 3.66
N VAL A 220 13.19 0.97 4.94
CA VAL A 220 12.58 -0.19 5.60
C VAL A 220 11.19 0.23 6.13
N LEU A 221 10.20 -0.63 5.95
CA LEU A 221 8.86 -0.45 6.48
C LEU A 221 8.62 -1.52 7.55
N PHE A 222 8.45 -1.08 8.79
CA PHE A 222 8.02 -1.94 9.89
C PHE A 222 6.49 -2.01 9.92
N VAL A 223 5.97 -3.22 10.10
CA VAL A 223 4.52 -3.49 10.17
C VAL A 223 4.27 -4.30 11.43
N ASN A 224 3.48 -3.73 12.35
CA ASN A 224 3.05 -4.35 13.60
C ASN A 224 1.54 -4.61 13.59
N ASP A 225 1.11 -5.54 14.46
CA ASP A 225 -0.32 -5.78 14.72
C ASP A 225 -0.97 -4.65 15.53
N THR A 226 -0.16 -3.96 16.35
CA THR A 226 -0.53 -2.75 17.10
C THR A 226 0.00 -1.50 16.41
N ASP A 227 -0.82 -0.45 16.35
CA ASP A 227 -0.43 0.87 15.80
C ASP A 227 0.58 1.63 16.70
N GLU A 228 1.07 1.00 17.77
CA GLU A 228 2.04 1.58 18.69
C GLU A 228 3.44 1.53 18.04
N ILE A 229 3.91 2.69 17.61
CA ILE A 229 5.31 2.91 17.25
C ILE A 229 6.04 3.16 18.56
N VAL A 230 6.87 2.20 18.99
CA VAL A 230 7.90 2.44 20.01
C VAL A 230 9.08 3.16 19.37
#